data_AF-A0AAE9Z670-F1
#
_entry.id   AF-A0AAE9Z670-F1
#
_cell.length_a   1.000
_cell.length_b   1.000
_cell.length_c   1.000
_cell.angle_alpha   90.00
_cell.angle_beta   90.00
_cell.angle_gamma   90.00
#
_symmetry.space_group_name_H-M   'P 1'
#
loop_
_entity.id
_entity.type
_entity.pdbx_description
1 polymer ?
#
loop_
_entity_poly.entity_id
_entity_poly.type
_entity_poly.pdbx_seq_one_letter_code
_entity_poly.pdbx_strand_id
1 'polypeptide(L)'
;MGFKDEYIKRYADVNSVERWYGKKQETILCIIPSKLAEQTFATNIQFELNNFEQPNYGQFSINKFLNRYLAGSRSLRESRLLSRKRLALVTSQIGYIDPEAIDLVKQIDRYQQAREILTANHSLTLEQLLDINRSLEVENQRTGSLRQNQNWIGGKTPLQAAYVCPPPELVEELMHDWLMFINNPDLPGEITAIVGYSQLLLIHPFSDGNGRTSRVFLQSRLEQKYGDIIHPTLYRLHKNEQYIDAVQSTLRETSPLVPLHSFWQESLAWGNELKRRMYQILAEGQAELNARLAMRALSNNARTLLDYLWVQPIVCEAGLGKHFGWDFFTAHNAILELINVNILEAHKIRQPEGAIIYDCAIIFSTWQKLDDEIVQKVEASAA
;
A
#
# COMPACT_ATOMS: atom_id res chain seq x y z
N MET A 1 -6.91 7.77 33.27
CA MET A 1 -7.98 7.10 32.52
C MET A 1 -7.31 6.42 31.33
N GLY A 2 -7.55 5.14 31.06
CA GLY A 2 -6.87 4.46 29.95
C GLY A 2 -7.40 4.94 28.59
N PHE A 3 -6.62 4.78 27.51
CA PHE A 3 -7.03 5.14 26.15
C PHE A 3 -8.39 4.51 25.77
N LYS A 4 -8.63 3.28 26.25
CA LYS A 4 -9.90 2.55 26.10
C LYS A 4 -11.08 3.20 26.84
N ASP A 5 -10.86 3.74 28.03
CA ASP A 5 -11.92 4.35 28.85
C ASP A 5 -12.36 5.71 28.30
N GLU A 6 -11.43 6.48 27.74
CA GLU A 6 -11.76 7.70 26.99
C GLU A 6 -12.53 7.39 25.71
N TYR A 7 -12.23 6.25 25.09
CA TYR A 7 -12.83 5.82 23.83
C TYR A 7 -14.29 5.34 23.99
N ILE A 8 -14.55 4.52 25.02
CA ILE A 8 -15.89 4.07 25.41
C ILE A 8 -16.80 5.25 25.75
N LYS A 9 -16.27 6.28 26.41
CA LYS A 9 -17.05 7.48 26.76
C LYS A 9 -17.38 8.38 25.57
N ARG A 10 -16.65 8.26 24.45
CA ARG A 10 -16.63 9.28 23.40
C ARG A 10 -17.22 8.83 22.05
N TYR A 11 -17.35 7.53 21.75
CA TYR A 11 -17.47 7.10 20.35
C TYR A 11 -18.52 6.07 19.92
N ALA A 12 -19.34 5.40 20.75
CA ALA A 12 -20.40 4.52 20.21
C ALA A 12 -21.37 3.97 21.26
N ASP A 13 -22.44 3.31 20.77
CA ASP A 13 -23.16 2.26 21.48
C ASP A 13 -22.20 1.12 21.86
N VAL A 14 -22.04 0.94 23.16
CA VAL A 14 -21.15 -0.06 23.73
C VAL A 14 -21.93 -1.35 23.90
N ASN A 15 -21.63 -2.35 23.09
CA ASN A 15 -22.08 -3.72 23.32
C ASN A 15 -21.01 -4.51 24.06
N SER A 16 -21.40 -5.62 24.68
CA SER A 16 -20.46 -6.46 25.41
C SER A 16 -20.55 -7.90 24.97
N VAL A 17 -19.39 -8.56 24.99
CA VAL A 17 -19.29 -10.00 24.75
C VAL A 17 -18.67 -10.63 25.99
N GLU A 18 -19.33 -11.67 26.51
CA GLU A 18 -18.80 -12.46 27.60
C GLU A 18 -17.82 -13.50 27.04
N ARG A 19 -16.62 -13.57 27.63
CA ARG A 19 -15.63 -14.59 27.26
C ARG A 19 -15.05 -15.25 28.50
N TRP A 20 -14.80 -16.54 28.36
CA TRP A 20 -14.24 -17.40 29.40
C TRP A 20 -12.75 -17.57 29.18
N TYR A 21 -11.95 -17.24 30.19
CA TYR A 21 -10.53 -17.50 30.26
C TYR A 21 -10.27 -18.49 31.41
N GLY A 22 -10.21 -19.78 31.08
CA GLY A 22 -10.18 -20.85 32.07
C GLY A 22 -11.48 -20.87 32.88
N LYS A 23 -11.40 -20.62 34.20
CA LYS A 23 -12.58 -20.54 35.11
C LYS A 23 -13.12 -19.12 35.29
N LYS A 24 -12.50 -18.11 34.69
CA LYS A 24 -12.85 -16.70 34.88
C LYS A 24 -13.67 -16.21 33.69
N GLN A 25 -14.84 -15.65 33.96
CA GLN A 25 -15.65 -14.97 32.97
C GLN A 25 -15.30 -13.48 32.99
N GLU A 26 -15.00 -12.91 31.83
CA GLU A 26 -14.72 -11.49 31.68
C GLU A 26 -15.63 -10.90 30.61
N THR A 27 -16.23 -9.75 30.93
CA THR A 27 -17.05 -8.97 30.01
C THR A 27 -16.15 -8.04 29.21
N ILE A 28 -16.12 -8.21 27.90
CA ILE A 28 -15.31 -7.39 27.00
C ILE A 28 -16.25 -6.40 26.32
N LEU A 29 -15.97 -5.11 26.51
CA LEU A 29 -16.68 -4.04 25.83
C LEU A 29 -16.19 -3.93 24.38
N CYS A 30 -17.14 -3.99 23.45
CA CYS A 30 -16.98 -3.89 22.02
C CYS A 30 -17.63 -2.60 21.52
N ILE A 31 -17.11 -2.08 20.42
CA ILE A 31 -17.57 -0.82 19.84
C ILE A 31 -18.14 -1.11 18.47
N ILE A 32 -19.42 -0.76 18.31
CA ILE A 32 -20.16 -0.99 17.09
C ILE A 32 -20.23 0.33 16.32
N PRO A 33 -19.68 0.37 15.10
CA PRO A 33 -19.81 1.55 14.30
C PRO A 33 -21.27 1.72 13.85
N SER A 34 -21.73 2.96 13.73
CA SER A 34 -23.06 3.26 13.21
C SER A 34 -23.21 2.78 11.76
N LYS A 35 -24.45 2.48 11.36
CA LYS A 35 -24.78 2.10 9.97
C LYS A 35 -24.57 3.28 9.04
N LEU A 36 -23.93 3.08 7.89
CA LEU A 36 -23.59 4.13 6.93
C LEU A 36 -24.67 4.35 5.86
N ALA A 37 -25.41 3.30 5.47
CA ALA A 37 -26.25 3.36 4.27
C ALA A 37 -27.38 4.41 4.37
N GLU A 38 -27.82 4.71 5.60
CA GLU A 38 -28.88 5.67 5.89
C GLU A 38 -28.33 7.04 6.36
N GLN A 39 -27.01 7.18 6.51
CA GLN A 39 -26.38 8.43 6.93
C GLN A 39 -26.29 9.45 5.78
N THR A 40 -26.35 10.73 6.13
CA THR A 40 -26.18 11.85 5.19
C THR A 40 -24.78 12.44 5.33
N PHE A 41 -24.12 12.70 4.20
CA PHE A 41 -22.76 13.23 4.17
C PHE A 41 -22.70 14.57 3.44
N ALA A 42 -21.80 15.44 3.88
CA ALA A 42 -21.50 16.68 3.15
C ALA A 42 -20.92 16.35 1.77
N THR A 43 -21.55 16.87 0.72
CA THR A 43 -21.22 16.54 -0.68
C THR A 43 -20.19 17.48 -1.31
N ASN A 44 -19.90 18.63 -0.68
CA ASN A 44 -18.99 19.65 -1.17
C ASN A 44 -17.54 19.36 -0.78
N ILE A 45 -17.04 18.18 -1.13
CA ILE A 45 -15.64 17.80 -0.94
C ILE A 45 -15.06 17.47 -2.31
N GLN A 46 -14.14 18.32 -2.75
CA GLN A 46 -13.35 18.10 -3.95
C GLN A 46 -11.87 18.19 -3.59
N PHE A 47 -11.09 17.27 -4.11
CA PHE A 47 -9.64 17.31 -3.99
C PHE A 47 -9.03 17.68 -5.35
N GLU A 48 -8.08 18.61 -5.34
CA GLU A 48 -7.25 18.90 -6.50
C GLU A 48 -6.07 17.92 -6.52
N LEU A 49 -6.27 16.77 -7.16
CA LEU A 49 -5.26 15.73 -7.31
C LEU A 49 -4.78 15.63 -8.76
N ASN A 50 -3.51 15.25 -8.94
CA ASN A 50 -2.91 15.07 -10.27
C ASN A 50 -3.00 16.33 -11.16
N ASN A 51 -2.95 17.51 -10.54
CA ASN A 51 -3.04 18.82 -11.19
C ASN A 51 -1.72 19.29 -11.84
N PHE A 52 -0.86 18.36 -12.24
CA PHE A 52 0.42 18.63 -12.87
C PHE A 52 0.75 17.54 -13.90
N GLU A 53 1.60 17.87 -14.87
CA GLU A 53 2.01 16.92 -15.93
C GLU A 53 2.81 15.76 -15.34
N GLN A 54 2.39 14.54 -15.64
CA GLN A 54 3.03 13.33 -15.14
C GLN A 54 3.96 12.76 -16.22
N PRO A 55 5.28 12.92 -16.07
CA PRO A 55 6.22 12.34 -17.02
C PRO A 55 6.14 10.81 -17.03
N ASN A 56 6.31 10.23 -18.20
CA ASN A 56 6.34 8.79 -18.40
C ASN A 56 7.78 8.26 -18.30
N TYR A 57 8.05 7.42 -17.31
CA TYR A 57 9.35 6.74 -17.11
C TYR A 57 9.26 5.26 -17.52
N GLY A 58 8.65 5.00 -18.67
CA GLY A 58 8.51 3.67 -19.25
C GLY A 58 7.67 2.75 -18.36
N GLN A 59 8.28 1.67 -17.87
CA GLN A 59 7.59 0.69 -17.01
C GLN A 59 7.59 1.08 -15.52
N PHE A 60 8.29 2.15 -15.13
CA PHE A 60 8.35 2.56 -13.73
C PHE A 60 7.04 3.19 -13.27
N SER A 61 6.52 2.70 -12.14
CA SER A 61 5.35 3.25 -11.48
C SER A 61 5.69 3.60 -10.04
N ILE A 62 5.46 4.85 -9.64
CA ILE A 62 5.60 5.30 -8.25
C ILE A 62 4.70 4.47 -7.34
N ASN A 63 3.46 4.17 -7.75
CA ASN A 63 2.55 3.35 -6.97
C ASN A 63 3.11 1.94 -6.76
N LYS A 64 3.65 1.31 -7.80
CA LYS A 64 4.32 0.00 -7.68
C LYS A 64 5.55 0.07 -6.77
N PHE A 65 6.34 1.13 -6.90
CA PHE A 65 7.52 1.38 -6.04
C PHE A 65 7.15 1.49 -4.56
N LEU A 66 5.98 2.09 -4.26
CA LEU A 66 5.45 2.33 -2.92
C LEU A 66 4.68 1.13 -2.33
N ASN A 67 4.26 0.16 -3.13
CA ASN A 67 3.49 -0.99 -2.66
C ASN A 67 4.16 -1.73 -1.50
N ARG A 68 5.49 -1.71 -1.38
CA ARG A 68 6.23 -2.29 -0.23
C ARG A 68 5.76 -1.75 1.13
N TYR A 69 5.24 -0.52 1.17
CA TYR A 69 4.74 0.15 2.37
C TYR A 69 3.27 -0.20 2.65
N LEU A 70 2.53 -0.68 1.65
CA LEU A 70 1.09 -0.90 1.72
C LEU A 70 0.74 -2.40 1.82
N ALA A 71 1.51 -3.23 1.14
CA ALA A 71 1.28 -4.66 0.94
C ALA A 71 1.68 -5.54 2.13
N GLY A 72 2.61 -5.07 2.96
CA GLY A 72 3.19 -5.85 4.06
C GLY A 72 2.16 -6.40 5.07
N SER A 73 2.32 -7.66 5.48
CA SER A 73 1.81 -8.18 6.77
C SER A 73 2.55 -7.54 7.96
N ARG A 74 3.78 -7.13 7.69
CA ARG A 74 4.70 -6.47 8.62
C ARG A 74 4.38 -4.98 8.72
N SER A 75 4.86 -4.35 9.79
CA SER A 75 4.78 -2.91 9.95
C SER A 75 5.51 -2.17 8.83
N LEU A 76 5.11 -0.92 8.58
CA LEU A 76 5.84 0.02 7.69
C LEU A 76 7.34 0.15 8.06
N ARG A 77 7.68 -0.10 9.32
CA ARG A 77 9.07 -0.07 9.79
C ARG A 77 9.84 -1.32 9.36
N GLU A 78 9.23 -2.49 9.49
CA GLU A 78 9.85 -3.76 9.12
C GLU A 78 10.01 -3.91 7.61
N SER A 79 9.07 -3.38 6.81
CA SER A 79 9.23 -3.39 5.36
C SER A 79 10.47 -2.62 4.90
N ARG A 80 10.97 -1.64 5.67
CA ARG A 80 12.20 -0.88 5.41
C ARG A 80 13.50 -1.62 5.75
N LEU A 81 13.44 -2.64 6.60
CA LEU A 81 14.64 -3.41 6.98
C LEU A 81 15.19 -4.23 5.80
N LEU A 82 14.34 -4.55 4.84
CA LEU A 82 14.73 -5.19 3.58
C LEU A 82 15.27 -4.12 2.62
N SER A 83 16.53 -4.22 2.19
CA SER A 83 17.06 -3.26 1.23
C SER A 83 16.44 -3.44 -0.16
N ARG A 84 16.35 -2.36 -0.94
CA ARG A 84 15.92 -2.43 -2.36
C ARG A 84 16.78 -3.42 -3.16
N LYS A 85 18.07 -3.52 -2.84
CA LYS A 85 19.00 -4.48 -3.44
C LYS A 85 18.62 -5.94 -3.15
N ARG A 86 18.21 -6.27 -1.92
CA ARG A 86 17.70 -7.63 -1.58
C ARG A 86 16.45 -7.97 -2.37
N LEU A 87 15.51 -7.03 -2.51
CA LEU A 87 14.30 -7.22 -3.31
C LEU A 87 14.63 -7.42 -4.80
N ALA A 88 15.47 -6.55 -5.37
CA ALA A 88 15.89 -6.64 -6.77
C ALA A 88 16.66 -7.93 -7.08
N LEU A 89 17.48 -8.43 -6.15
CA LEU A 89 18.16 -9.72 -6.30
C LEU A 89 17.17 -10.88 -6.41
N VAL A 90 16.15 -10.93 -5.56
CA VAL A 90 15.10 -11.95 -5.62
C VAL A 90 14.36 -11.92 -6.97
N THR A 91 14.04 -10.74 -7.48
CA THR A 91 13.30 -10.60 -8.75
C THR A 91 14.16 -10.77 -10.00
N SER A 92 15.50 -10.68 -9.89
CA SER A 92 16.46 -10.77 -11.01
C SER A 92 16.54 -12.13 -11.69
N GLN A 93 15.92 -13.17 -11.12
CA GLN A 93 16.00 -14.56 -11.60
C GLN A 93 17.40 -15.21 -11.56
N ILE A 94 18.38 -14.59 -10.89
CA ILE A 94 19.73 -15.14 -10.71
C ILE A 94 19.78 -16.38 -9.80
N GLY A 95 18.67 -16.73 -9.14
CA GLY A 95 18.61 -17.81 -8.15
C GLY A 95 19.02 -17.41 -6.75
N TYR A 96 19.04 -16.10 -6.45
CA TYR A 96 19.24 -15.59 -5.10
C TYR A 96 18.04 -15.95 -4.20
N ILE A 97 18.32 -16.54 -3.03
CA ILE A 97 17.29 -16.98 -2.09
C ILE A 97 17.38 -16.15 -0.81
N ASP A 98 16.30 -15.42 -0.54
CA ASP A 98 16.12 -14.65 0.69
C ASP A 98 14.64 -14.74 1.08
N PRO A 99 14.28 -15.59 2.05
CA PRO A 99 12.89 -15.87 2.39
C PRO A 99 12.08 -14.62 2.74
N GLU A 100 12.67 -13.65 3.42
CA GLU A 100 11.98 -12.42 3.81
C GLU A 100 11.72 -11.50 2.61
N ALA A 101 12.71 -11.36 1.73
CA ALA A 101 12.57 -10.59 0.51
C ALA A 101 11.58 -11.25 -0.45
N ILE A 102 11.60 -12.59 -0.57
CA ILE A 102 10.64 -13.37 -1.35
C ILE A 102 9.22 -13.16 -0.85
N ASP A 103 9.01 -13.24 0.47
CA ASP A 103 7.70 -12.99 1.08
C ASP A 103 7.19 -11.57 0.76
N LEU A 104 8.01 -10.54 0.97
CA LEU A 104 7.60 -9.17 0.69
C LEU A 104 7.32 -8.93 -0.81
N VAL A 105 8.14 -9.47 -1.73
CA VAL A 105 7.90 -9.36 -3.18
C VAL A 105 6.55 -10.00 -3.54
N LYS A 106 6.26 -11.20 -3.04
CA LYS A 106 4.96 -11.87 -3.28
C LYS A 106 3.78 -11.05 -2.73
N GLN A 107 3.94 -10.44 -1.56
CA GLN A 107 2.90 -9.58 -0.99
C GLN A 107 2.68 -8.33 -1.86
N ILE A 108 3.75 -7.70 -2.35
CA ILE A 108 3.67 -6.55 -3.27
C ILE A 108 2.90 -6.92 -4.54
N ASP A 109 3.19 -8.08 -5.13
CA ASP A 109 2.53 -8.54 -6.35
C ASP A 109 1.04 -8.84 -6.11
N ARG A 110 0.70 -9.51 -5.00
CA ARG A 110 -0.70 -9.77 -4.61
C ARG A 110 -1.47 -8.48 -4.36
N TYR A 111 -0.85 -7.51 -3.68
CA TYR A 111 -1.45 -6.20 -3.45
C TYR A 111 -1.71 -5.45 -4.76
N GLN A 112 -0.76 -5.51 -5.70
CA GLN A 112 -0.91 -4.93 -7.03
C GLN A 112 -2.09 -5.56 -7.79
N GLN A 113 -2.14 -6.90 -7.86
CA GLN A 113 -3.23 -7.62 -8.54
C GLN A 113 -4.60 -7.34 -7.91
N ALA A 114 -4.66 -7.34 -6.57
CA ALA A 114 -5.89 -7.03 -5.85
C ALA A 114 -6.38 -5.60 -6.15
N ARG A 115 -5.47 -4.64 -6.23
CA ARG A 115 -5.77 -3.26 -6.61
C ARG A 115 -6.32 -3.19 -8.03
N GLU A 116 -5.64 -3.81 -8.99
CA GLU A 116 -6.08 -3.82 -10.40
C GLU A 116 -7.49 -4.41 -10.56
N ILE A 117 -7.77 -5.51 -9.87
CA ILE A 117 -9.10 -6.13 -9.86
C ILE A 117 -10.14 -5.14 -9.31
N LEU A 118 -9.91 -4.53 -8.14
CA LEU A 118 -10.90 -3.61 -7.58
C LEU A 118 -11.05 -2.32 -8.39
N THR A 119 -9.96 -1.76 -8.92
CA THR A 119 -10.00 -0.56 -9.75
C THR A 119 -10.84 -0.78 -11.01
N ALA A 120 -10.82 -1.99 -11.58
CA ALA A 120 -11.64 -2.34 -12.75
C ALA A 120 -13.14 -2.54 -12.45
N ASN A 121 -13.58 -2.59 -11.18
CA ASN A 121 -14.95 -2.88 -10.79
C ASN A 121 -15.61 -1.67 -10.07
N HIS A 122 -16.62 -1.06 -10.70
CA HIS A 122 -17.34 0.08 -10.09
C HIS A 122 -18.28 -0.32 -8.95
N SER A 123 -18.85 -1.52 -9.00
CA SER A 123 -19.64 -2.09 -7.90
C SER A 123 -18.89 -3.26 -7.29
N LEU A 124 -18.91 -3.36 -5.97
CA LEU A 124 -18.24 -4.41 -5.22
C LEU A 124 -19.25 -5.31 -4.54
N THR A 125 -19.02 -6.62 -4.62
CA THR A 125 -19.78 -7.64 -3.89
C THR A 125 -19.02 -8.13 -2.66
N LEU A 126 -19.72 -8.76 -1.72
CA LEU A 126 -19.06 -9.43 -0.59
C LEU A 126 -18.07 -10.49 -1.08
N GLU A 127 -18.48 -11.33 -2.03
CA GLU A 127 -17.67 -12.41 -2.60
C GLU A 127 -16.34 -11.89 -3.18
N GLN A 128 -16.38 -10.82 -3.98
CA GLN A 128 -15.16 -10.19 -4.49
C GLN A 128 -14.26 -9.69 -3.35
N LEU A 129 -14.82 -9.10 -2.29
CA LEU A 129 -14.03 -8.66 -1.13
C LEU A 129 -13.43 -9.85 -0.36
N LEU A 130 -14.16 -10.97 -0.24
CA LEU A 130 -13.64 -12.22 0.33
C LEU A 130 -12.47 -12.75 -0.51
N ASP A 131 -12.61 -12.80 -1.83
CA ASP A 131 -11.55 -13.30 -2.72
C ASP A 131 -10.31 -12.41 -2.70
N ILE A 132 -10.49 -11.08 -2.62
CA ILE A 132 -9.39 -10.14 -2.42
C ILE A 132 -8.70 -10.38 -1.07
N ASN A 133 -9.45 -10.57 0.02
CA ASN A 133 -8.84 -10.90 1.31
C ASN A 133 -8.04 -12.21 1.24
N ARG A 134 -8.58 -13.24 0.58
CA ARG A 134 -7.91 -14.54 0.39
C ARG A 134 -6.61 -14.41 -0.41
N SER A 135 -6.64 -13.63 -1.49
CA SER A 135 -5.48 -13.46 -2.38
C SER A 135 -4.35 -12.68 -1.70
N LEU A 136 -4.70 -11.74 -0.82
CA LEU A 136 -3.73 -11.00 -0.01
C LEU A 136 -3.09 -11.88 1.07
N GLU A 137 -3.85 -12.81 1.67
CA GLU A 137 -3.45 -13.64 2.82
C GLU A 137 -3.55 -15.15 2.58
N VAL A 138 -2.68 -15.66 1.71
CA VAL A 138 -2.73 -17.05 1.23
C VAL A 138 -2.35 -18.09 2.28
N GLU A 139 -1.55 -17.73 3.30
CA GLU A 139 -1.05 -18.70 4.29
C GLU A 139 -2.04 -18.98 5.44
N ASN A 140 -3.03 -18.11 5.61
CA ASN A 140 -4.01 -18.26 6.68
C ASN A 140 -5.29 -18.91 6.13
N GLN A 141 -5.53 -20.16 6.51
CA GLN A 141 -6.69 -20.96 6.04
C GLN A 141 -8.06 -20.35 6.37
N ARG A 142 -8.12 -19.32 7.22
CA ARG A 142 -9.36 -18.63 7.60
C ARG A 142 -9.63 -17.37 6.77
N THR A 143 -8.81 -17.08 5.76
CA THR A 143 -8.97 -15.90 4.89
C THR A 143 -10.00 -16.15 3.80
N GLY A 144 -10.57 -15.08 3.28
CA GLY A 144 -11.71 -15.15 2.36
C GLY A 144 -12.99 -15.69 2.98
N SER A 145 -13.17 -15.43 4.28
CA SER A 145 -14.42 -15.62 5.00
C SER A 145 -14.55 -14.58 6.10
N LEU A 146 -15.80 -14.25 6.48
CA LEU A 146 -16.05 -13.40 7.64
C LEU A 146 -15.63 -14.13 8.93
N ARG A 147 -15.01 -13.39 9.86
CA ARG A 147 -14.50 -13.96 11.11
C ARG A 147 -15.64 -14.49 11.98
N GLN A 148 -15.38 -15.64 12.60
CA GLN A 148 -16.29 -16.27 13.56
C GLN A 148 -15.87 -16.03 15.02
N ASN A 149 -14.76 -15.33 15.23
CA ASN A 149 -14.18 -15.06 16.54
C ASN A 149 -14.07 -13.57 16.79
N GLN A 150 -14.01 -13.18 18.06
CA GLN A 150 -13.76 -11.80 18.46
C GLN A 150 -12.37 -11.34 17.99
N ASN A 151 -12.27 -10.12 17.47
CA ASN A 151 -11.02 -9.50 17.06
C ASN A 151 -10.84 -8.12 17.73
N TRP A 152 -9.60 -7.62 17.75
CA TRP A 152 -9.23 -6.35 18.38
C TRP A 152 -7.97 -5.77 17.73
N ILE A 153 -7.76 -4.46 17.89
CA ILE A 153 -6.63 -3.72 17.32
C ILE A 153 -5.77 -3.17 18.46
N GLY A 154 -4.48 -3.49 18.40
CA GLY A 154 -3.49 -3.12 19.42
C GLY A 154 -3.60 -3.98 20.68
N GLY A 155 -2.52 -4.09 21.47
CA GLY A 155 -2.49 -4.90 22.69
C GLY A 155 -2.47 -6.42 22.45
N LYS A 156 -2.08 -7.18 23.48
CA LYS A 156 -1.98 -8.67 23.40
C LYS A 156 -3.31 -9.36 23.69
N THR A 157 -4.24 -8.67 24.32
CA THR A 157 -5.56 -9.18 24.69
C THR A 157 -6.62 -8.10 24.44
N PRO A 158 -7.91 -8.45 24.28
CA PRO A 158 -8.99 -7.47 24.15
C PRO A 158 -9.08 -6.47 25.32
N LEU A 159 -8.61 -6.87 26.51
CA LEU A 159 -8.56 -5.99 27.68
C LEU A 159 -7.48 -4.92 27.57
N GLN A 160 -6.37 -5.25 26.92
CA GLN A 160 -5.24 -4.35 26.67
C GLN A 160 -5.35 -3.63 25.33
N ALA A 161 -6.39 -3.92 24.55
CA ALA A 161 -6.54 -3.41 23.20
C ALA A 161 -6.90 -1.93 23.19
N ALA A 162 -6.40 -1.23 22.18
CA ALA A 162 -6.80 0.15 21.91
C ALA A 162 -8.23 0.21 21.36
N TYR A 163 -8.62 -0.82 20.60
CA TYR A 163 -9.95 -0.95 20.01
C TYR A 163 -10.39 -2.41 20.03
N VAL A 164 -11.62 -2.67 20.47
CA VAL A 164 -12.24 -4.00 20.36
C VAL A 164 -13.35 -3.91 19.33
N CYS A 165 -13.19 -4.68 18.25
CA CYS A 165 -14.08 -4.68 17.10
C CYS A 165 -15.50 -5.16 17.47
N PRO A 166 -16.49 -4.98 16.58
CA PRO A 166 -17.84 -5.51 16.79
C PRO A 166 -17.87 -7.02 17.12
N PRO A 167 -18.89 -7.51 17.83
CA PRO A 167 -19.13 -8.95 17.96
C PRO A 167 -19.20 -9.63 16.57
N PRO A 168 -18.62 -10.83 16.38
CA PRO A 168 -18.62 -11.52 15.08
C PRO A 168 -20.04 -11.75 14.52
N GLU A 169 -21.04 -11.90 15.39
CA GLU A 169 -22.44 -12.14 15.03
C GLU A 169 -23.07 -10.93 14.31
N LEU A 170 -22.51 -9.72 14.47
CA LEU A 170 -22.98 -8.50 13.80
C LEU A 170 -22.21 -8.18 12.51
N VAL A 171 -21.12 -8.89 12.23
CA VAL A 171 -20.22 -8.56 11.11
C VAL A 171 -20.94 -8.68 9.77
N GLU A 172 -21.77 -9.71 9.58
CA GLU A 172 -22.50 -9.91 8.32
C GLU A 172 -23.47 -8.75 8.02
N GLU A 173 -24.26 -8.34 9.01
CA GLU A 173 -25.16 -7.19 8.88
C GLU A 173 -24.40 -5.89 8.61
N LEU A 174 -23.32 -5.63 9.34
CA LEU A 174 -22.48 -4.44 9.14
C LEU A 174 -21.81 -4.43 7.77
N MET A 175 -21.41 -5.59 7.24
CA MET A 175 -20.85 -5.70 5.90
C MET A 175 -21.91 -5.49 4.82
N HIS A 176 -23.15 -5.92 5.03
CA HIS A 176 -24.25 -5.63 4.12
C HIS A 176 -24.52 -4.11 4.04
N ASP A 177 -24.62 -3.45 5.18
CA ASP A 177 -24.74 -1.99 5.28
C ASP A 177 -23.57 -1.26 4.59
N TRP A 178 -22.34 -1.70 4.85
CA TRP A 178 -21.15 -1.16 4.20
C TRP A 178 -21.19 -1.30 2.68
N LEU A 179 -21.62 -2.46 2.16
CA LEU A 179 -21.76 -2.70 0.72
C LEU A 179 -22.83 -1.81 0.08
N MET A 180 -23.95 -1.56 0.77
CA MET A 180 -24.96 -0.62 0.28
C MET A 180 -24.38 0.80 0.19
N PHE A 181 -23.67 1.24 1.23
CA PHE A 181 -23.04 2.56 1.26
C PHE A 181 -22.01 2.74 0.15
N ILE A 182 -21.05 1.81 0.02
CA ILE A 182 -19.94 1.98 -0.94
C ILE A 182 -20.33 1.79 -2.40
N ASN A 183 -21.51 1.22 -2.66
CA ASN A 183 -22.07 1.08 -4.01
C ASN A 183 -23.15 2.12 -4.31
N ASN A 184 -23.43 3.07 -3.41
CA ASN A 184 -24.38 4.14 -3.65
C ASN A 184 -23.81 5.13 -4.69
N PRO A 185 -24.41 5.25 -5.88
CA PRO A 185 -23.91 6.12 -6.95
C PRO A 185 -24.14 7.62 -6.67
N ASP A 186 -25.02 7.96 -5.73
CA ASP A 186 -25.37 9.35 -5.41
C ASP A 186 -24.35 10.01 -4.46
N LEU A 187 -23.45 9.22 -3.86
CA LEU A 187 -22.41 9.73 -2.97
C LEU A 187 -21.16 10.14 -3.75
N PRO A 188 -20.47 11.23 -3.35
CA PRO A 188 -19.16 11.55 -3.91
C PRO A 188 -18.16 10.41 -3.70
N GLY A 189 -17.43 10.02 -4.75
CA GLY A 189 -16.48 8.90 -4.71
C GLY A 189 -15.41 9.04 -3.61
N GLU A 190 -15.03 10.26 -3.27
CA GLU A 190 -14.14 10.64 -2.17
C GLU A 190 -14.68 10.22 -0.80
N ILE A 191 -15.96 10.52 -0.56
CA ILE A 191 -16.66 10.17 0.68
C ILE A 191 -16.76 8.65 0.78
N THR A 192 -17.22 8.02 -0.31
CA THR A 192 -17.31 6.56 -0.42
C THR A 192 -15.96 5.89 -0.12
N ALA A 193 -14.88 6.41 -0.69
CA ALA A 193 -13.54 5.86 -0.48
C ALA A 193 -13.07 6.01 0.97
N ILE A 194 -13.13 7.21 1.54
CA ILE A 194 -12.54 7.54 2.84
C ILE A 194 -13.38 7.01 4.00
N VAL A 195 -14.71 7.22 3.97
CA VAL A 195 -15.62 6.71 4.99
C VAL A 195 -15.71 5.20 4.90
N GLY A 196 -15.84 4.65 3.68
CA GLY A 196 -15.85 3.22 3.44
C GLY A 196 -14.56 2.55 3.94
N TYR A 197 -13.39 3.15 3.68
CA TYR A 197 -12.11 2.67 4.23
C TYR A 197 -12.12 2.59 5.75
N SER A 198 -12.52 3.70 6.38
CA SER A 198 -12.48 3.86 7.84
C SER A 198 -13.41 2.85 8.51
N GLN A 199 -14.64 2.75 8.00
CA GLN A 199 -15.64 1.81 8.49
C GLN A 199 -15.21 0.36 8.32
N LEU A 200 -14.67 -0.02 7.15
CA LEU A 200 -14.20 -1.39 6.93
C LEU A 200 -13.10 -1.78 7.92
N LEU A 201 -12.21 -0.84 8.24
CA LEU A 201 -11.15 -1.04 9.23
C LEU A 201 -11.69 -1.21 10.66
N LEU A 202 -12.78 -0.52 11.00
CA LEU A 202 -13.47 -0.58 12.29
C LEU A 202 -14.34 -1.83 12.45
N ILE A 203 -15.12 -2.21 11.43
CA ILE A 203 -15.85 -3.50 11.39
C ILE A 203 -14.87 -4.66 11.56
N HIS A 204 -13.71 -4.56 10.90
CA HIS A 204 -12.63 -5.52 10.94
C HIS A 204 -13.12 -6.96 10.64
N PRO A 205 -13.72 -7.17 9.44
CA PRO A 205 -14.55 -8.34 9.17
C PRO A 205 -13.79 -9.66 9.05
N PHE A 206 -12.47 -9.63 8.82
CA PHE A 206 -11.67 -10.82 8.57
C PHE A 206 -10.87 -11.26 9.80
N SER A 207 -10.46 -12.52 9.82
CA SER A 207 -9.51 -13.02 10.83
C SER A 207 -8.13 -12.36 10.71
N ASP A 208 -7.71 -12.07 9.48
CA ASP A 208 -6.49 -11.33 9.15
C ASP A 208 -6.65 -10.63 7.79
N GLY A 209 -5.73 -9.74 7.42
CA GLY A 209 -5.72 -9.06 6.13
C GLY A 209 -6.61 -7.81 6.07
N ASN A 210 -7.28 -7.45 7.17
CA ASN A 210 -8.18 -6.28 7.23
C ASN A 210 -7.50 -5.00 6.75
N GLY A 211 -6.35 -4.65 7.34
CA GLY A 211 -5.63 -3.44 6.98
C GLY A 211 -5.20 -3.39 5.51
N ARG A 212 -4.83 -4.53 4.91
CA ARG A 212 -4.42 -4.61 3.49
C ARG A 212 -5.62 -4.52 2.56
N THR A 213 -6.67 -5.26 2.88
CA THR A 213 -7.94 -5.24 2.14
C THR A 213 -8.53 -3.83 2.11
N SER A 214 -8.57 -3.14 3.26
CA SER A 214 -9.03 -1.75 3.32
C SER A 214 -8.15 -0.80 2.50
N ARG A 215 -6.82 -0.95 2.55
CA ARG A 215 -5.91 -0.10 1.74
C ARG A 215 -6.10 -0.32 0.24
N VAL A 216 -6.22 -1.57 -0.21
CA VAL A 216 -6.56 -1.89 -1.60
C VAL A 216 -7.88 -1.23 -2.01
N PHE A 217 -8.92 -1.34 -1.17
CA PHE A 217 -10.21 -0.66 -1.40
C PHE A 217 -10.04 0.85 -1.54
N LEU A 218 -9.41 1.52 -0.56
CA LEU A 218 -9.22 2.98 -0.58
C LEU A 218 -8.49 3.44 -1.83
N GLN A 219 -7.39 2.77 -2.16
CA GLN A 219 -6.60 3.11 -3.33
C GLN A 219 -7.41 2.92 -4.62
N SER A 220 -8.10 1.78 -4.75
CA SER A 220 -8.88 1.49 -5.97
C SER A 220 -9.99 2.51 -6.22
N ARG A 221 -10.72 2.93 -5.17
CA ARG A 221 -11.80 3.91 -5.29
C ARG A 221 -11.28 5.30 -5.67
N LEU A 222 -10.14 5.71 -5.12
CA LEU A 222 -9.53 6.98 -5.49
C LEU A 222 -8.94 6.93 -6.90
N GLU A 223 -8.29 5.82 -7.29
CA GLU A 223 -7.73 5.62 -8.63
C GLU A 223 -8.81 5.62 -9.72
N GLN A 224 -10.00 5.05 -9.46
CA GLN A 224 -11.14 5.11 -10.39
C GLN A 224 -11.54 6.54 -10.77
N LYS A 225 -11.38 7.51 -9.85
CA LYS A 225 -11.77 8.90 -10.08
C LYS A 225 -10.61 9.76 -10.60
N TYR A 226 -9.42 9.58 -10.03
CA TYR A 226 -8.31 10.51 -10.23
C TYR A 226 -7.12 9.93 -11.01
N GLY A 227 -7.16 8.63 -11.35
CA GLY A 227 -5.99 7.91 -11.84
C GLY A 227 -4.96 7.70 -10.73
N ASP A 228 -3.69 7.50 -11.11
CA ASP A 228 -2.63 7.16 -10.15
C ASP A 228 -2.50 8.22 -9.04
N ILE A 229 -2.67 7.81 -7.78
CA ILE A 229 -2.50 8.69 -6.61
C ILE A 229 -1.59 8.05 -5.57
N ILE A 230 -0.86 8.87 -4.81
CA ILE A 230 -0.13 8.38 -3.65
C ILE A 230 -1.13 7.98 -2.57
N HIS A 231 -1.03 6.75 -2.09
CA HIS A 231 -1.97 6.21 -1.12
C HIS A 231 -2.01 7.09 0.16
N PRO A 232 -3.18 7.65 0.53
CA PRO A 232 -3.26 8.67 1.59
C PRO A 232 -2.79 8.15 2.95
N THR A 233 -3.04 6.88 3.28
CA THR A 233 -2.59 6.32 4.57
C THR A 233 -1.07 6.30 4.75
N LEU A 234 -0.24 6.54 3.73
CA LEU A 234 1.21 6.70 3.92
C LEU A 234 1.53 7.92 4.78
N TYR A 235 0.67 8.94 4.81
CA TYR A 235 0.83 10.13 5.63
C TYR A 235 0.89 9.85 7.14
N ARG A 236 0.40 8.67 7.58
CA ARG A 236 0.52 8.21 8.98
C ARG A 236 1.98 8.03 9.42
N LEU A 237 2.95 7.96 8.49
CA LEU A 237 4.38 8.01 8.80
C LEU A 237 4.77 9.31 9.51
N HIS A 238 4.03 10.39 9.28
CA HIS A 238 4.27 11.71 9.88
C HIS A 238 3.23 12.09 10.92
N LYS A 239 2.00 11.58 10.80
CA LYS A 239 0.83 11.98 11.60
C LYS A 239 0.03 10.76 12.10
N ASN A 240 0.68 9.85 12.82
CA ASN A 240 0.07 8.57 13.21
C ASN A 240 -1.12 8.72 14.17
N GLU A 241 -1.03 9.63 15.14
CA GLU A 241 -2.12 9.88 16.09
C GLU A 241 -3.34 10.49 15.37
N GLN A 242 -3.11 11.50 14.52
CA GLN A 242 -4.19 12.11 13.73
C GLN A 242 -4.80 11.12 12.74
N TYR A 243 -4.02 10.17 12.20
CA TYR A 243 -4.55 9.10 11.36
C TYR A 243 -5.51 8.19 12.13
N ILE A 244 -5.16 7.81 13.36
CA ILE A 244 -6.03 7.00 14.23
C ILE A 244 -7.31 7.79 14.53
N ASP A 245 -7.19 9.05 14.94
CA ASP A 245 -8.35 9.92 15.20
C ASP A 245 -9.23 10.09 13.96
N ALA A 246 -8.63 10.23 12.77
CA ALA A 246 -9.34 10.38 11.51
C ALA A 246 -10.15 9.14 11.14
N VAL A 247 -9.60 7.94 11.30
CA VAL A 247 -10.35 6.68 11.10
C VAL A 247 -11.51 6.62 12.09
N GLN A 248 -11.24 6.92 13.37
CA GLN A 248 -12.22 6.81 14.45
C GLN A 248 -13.30 7.88 14.40
N SER A 249 -13.07 9.00 13.68
CA SER A 249 -14.07 10.05 13.52
C SER A 249 -15.38 9.54 12.90
N THR A 250 -15.32 8.47 12.10
CA THR A 250 -16.48 7.82 11.47
C THR A 250 -17.38 7.05 12.44
N LEU A 251 -16.94 6.82 13.68
CA LEU A 251 -17.77 6.18 14.71
C LEU A 251 -18.83 7.12 15.30
N ARG A 252 -18.61 8.43 15.22
CA ARG A 252 -19.59 9.39 15.73
C ARG A 252 -20.81 9.34 14.83
N GLU A 253 -22.01 9.27 15.40
CA GLU A 253 -23.22 9.60 14.64
C GLU A 253 -23.02 10.99 14.05
N THR A 254 -22.87 11.05 12.73
CA THR A 254 -22.61 12.32 12.08
C THR A 254 -23.92 13.08 11.97
N SER A 255 -23.99 14.23 12.63
CA SER A 255 -24.88 15.29 12.17
C SER A 255 -24.54 15.56 10.69
N PRO A 256 -25.52 15.79 9.80
CA PRO A 256 -25.38 15.85 8.34
C PRO A 256 -24.37 16.89 7.78
N LEU A 257 -23.63 17.60 8.62
CA LEU A 257 -22.76 18.72 8.30
C LEU A 257 -21.30 18.54 8.76
N VAL A 258 -20.91 17.39 9.35
CA VAL A 258 -19.53 17.22 9.81
C VAL A 258 -18.62 16.90 8.61
N PRO A 259 -17.66 17.78 8.27
CA PRO A 259 -16.72 17.52 7.18
C PRO A 259 -15.82 16.32 7.54
N LEU A 260 -15.25 15.68 6.51
CA LEU A 260 -14.21 14.68 6.73
C LEU A 260 -13.11 15.24 7.64
N HIS A 261 -12.57 14.40 8.51
CA HIS A 261 -11.47 14.78 9.38
C HIS A 261 -10.31 15.38 8.56
N SER A 262 -9.77 16.53 8.99
CA SER A 262 -8.81 17.34 8.21
C SER A 262 -7.60 16.55 7.72
N PHE A 263 -7.18 15.54 8.51
CA PHE A 263 -6.17 14.55 8.15
C PHE A 263 -6.28 14.06 6.69
N TRP A 264 -7.49 13.77 6.19
CA TRP A 264 -7.65 13.22 4.85
C TRP A 264 -7.33 14.25 3.76
N GLN A 265 -7.73 15.50 3.96
CA GLN A 265 -7.39 16.60 3.06
C GLN A 265 -5.89 16.88 3.10
N GLU A 266 -5.29 16.96 4.29
CA GLU A 266 -3.85 17.14 4.49
C GLU A 266 -3.05 16.00 3.85
N SER A 267 -3.50 14.76 4.02
CA SER A 267 -2.89 13.54 3.50
C SER A 267 -2.89 13.50 1.97
N LEU A 268 -4.00 13.88 1.35
CA LEU A 268 -4.13 13.92 -0.11
C LEU A 268 -3.31 15.07 -0.72
N ALA A 269 -3.31 16.25 -0.10
CA ALA A 269 -2.44 17.36 -0.50
C ALA A 269 -0.95 16.99 -0.39
N TRP A 270 -0.56 16.36 0.73
CA TRP A 270 0.79 15.82 0.92
C TRP A 270 1.15 14.78 -0.14
N GLY A 271 0.22 13.87 -0.47
CA GLY A 271 0.43 12.85 -1.49
C GLY A 271 0.68 13.45 -2.87
N ASN A 272 -0.09 14.47 -3.25
CA ASN A 272 0.08 15.18 -4.52
C ASN A 272 1.43 15.91 -4.59
N GLU A 273 1.85 16.53 -3.49
CA GLU A 273 3.17 17.17 -3.38
C GLU A 273 4.32 16.16 -3.43
N LEU A 274 4.23 15.07 -2.66
CA LEU A 274 5.23 14.00 -2.66
C LEU A 274 5.40 13.43 -4.07
N LYS A 275 4.31 13.18 -4.78
CA LYS A 275 4.36 12.68 -6.17
C LYS A 275 5.16 13.63 -7.08
N ARG A 276 4.97 14.94 -6.96
CA ARG A 276 5.72 15.95 -7.73
C ARG A 276 7.22 15.88 -7.44
N ARG A 277 7.61 15.85 -6.16
CA ARG A 277 9.02 15.71 -5.78
C ARG A 277 9.64 14.40 -6.25
N MET A 278 8.90 13.30 -6.17
CA MET A 278 9.35 12.01 -6.69
C MET A 278 9.62 12.06 -8.21
N TYR A 279 8.78 12.74 -8.99
CA TYR A 279 9.06 12.93 -10.41
C TYR A 279 10.27 13.81 -10.71
N GLN A 280 10.56 14.81 -9.87
CA GLN A 280 11.79 15.59 -9.97
C GLN A 280 13.03 14.72 -9.73
N ILE A 281 12.99 13.88 -8.70
CA ILE A 281 14.08 12.93 -8.40
C ILE A 281 14.30 11.93 -9.55
N LEU A 282 13.21 11.43 -10.14
CA LEU A 282 13.30 10.57 -11.33
C LEU A 282 13.93 11.31 -12.53
N ALA A 283 13.57 12.59 -12.72
CA ALA A 283 14.14 13.41 -13.79
C ALA A 283 15.64 13.63 -13.60
N GLU A 284 16.08 13.88 -12.37
CA GLU A 284 17.50 13.99 -12.02
C GLU A 284 18.26 12.68 -12.31
N GLY A 285 17.71 11.53 -11.89
CA GLY A 285 18.31 10.22 -12.16
C GLY A 285 18.39 9.92 -13.66
N GLN A 286 17.34 10.25 -14.42
CA GLN A 286 17.35 10.12 -15.88
C GLN A 286 18.37 11.05 -16.54
N ALA A 287 18.52 12.28 -16.05
CA ALA A 287 19.53 13.22 -16.54
C ALA A 287 20.95 12.70 -16.27
N GLU A 288 21.19 12.08 -15.12
CA GLU A 288 22.47 11.46 -14.79
C GLU A 288 22.79 10.27 -15.72
N LEU A 289 21.80 9.40 -16.00
CA LEU A 289 21.95 8.33 -17.00
C LEU A 289 22.24 8.88 -18.39
N ASN A 290 21.51 9.91 -18.82
CA ASN A 290 21.70 10.53 -20.13
C ASN A 290 23.09 11.19 -20.26
N ALA A 291 23.61 11.78 -19.18
CA ALA A 291 24.95 12.34 -19.15
C ALA A 291 26.04 11.27 -19.36
N ARG A 292 25.85 10.06 -18.80
CA ARG A 292 26.76 8.91 -19.01
C ARG A 292 26.81 8.44 -20.47
N LEU A 293 25.70 8.55 -21.19
CA LEU A 293 25.65 8.18 -22.60
C LEU A 293 26.48 9.12 -23.48
N ALA A 294 26.70 10.37 -23.08
CA ALA A 294 27.50 11.35 -23.82
C ALA A 294 27.16 11.40 -25.32
N MET A 295 25.86 11.42 -25.66
CA MET A 295 25.31 11.39 -27.03
C MET A 295 25.60 10.11 -27.84
N ARG A 296 26.15 9.05 -27.23
CA ARG A 296 26.31 7.75 -27.89
C ARG A 296 24.95 7.15 -28.17
N ALA A 297 24.73 6.78 -29.43
CA ALA A 297 23.54 6.05 -29.83
C ALA A 297 23.65 4.61 -29.32
N LEU A 298 22.76 4.25 -28.40
CA LEU A 298 22.60 2.86 -27.97
C LEU A 298 21.90 2.02 -29.04
N SER A 299 22.20 0.74 -29.11
CA SER A 299 21.39 -0.26 -29.82
C SER A 299 19.97 -0.35 -29.27
N ASN A 300 19.02 -0.86 -30.06
CA ASN A 300 17.64 -1.01 -29.60
C ASN A 300 17.52 -1.89 -28.35
N ASN A 301 18.33 -2.95 -28.27
CA ASN A 301 18.33 -3.84 -27.10
C ASN A 301 18.91 -3.15 -25.87
N ALA A 302 20.00 -2.39 -26.01
CA ALA A 302 20.56 -1.63 -24.88
C ALA A 302 19.63 -0.52 -24.39
N ARG A 303 18.88 0.14 -25.28
CA ARG A 303 17.81 1.09 -24.88
C ARG A 303 16.69 0.39 -24.13
N THR A 304 16.21 -0.73 -24.67
CA THR A 304 15.15 -1.54 -24.03
C THR A 304 15.58 -2.02 -22.65
N LEU A 305 16.84 -2.44 -22.50
CA LEU A 305 17.42 -2.80 -21.21
C LEU A 305 17.49 -1.59 -20.28
N LEU A 306 17.99 -0.44 -20.75
CA LEU A 306 18.09 0.78 -19.96
C LEU A 306 16.73 1.20 -19.39
N ASP A 307 15.67 1.16 -20.20
CA ASP A 307 14.30 1.48 -19.77
C ASP A 307 13.79 0.50 -18.70
N TYR A 308 14.15 -0.78 -18.82
CA TYR A 308 13.76 -1.82 -17.85
C TYR A 308 14.52 -1.73 -16.52
N LEU A 309 15.74 -1.19 -16.50
CA LEU A 309 16.53 -1.04 -15.27
C LEU A 309 15.81 -0.18 -14.21
N TRP A 310 14.91 0.72 -14.62
CA TRP A 310 14.09 1.49 -13.70
C TRP A 310 13.15 0.63 -12.86
N VAL A 311 12.72 -0.53 -13.36
CA VAL A 311 11.91 -1.52 -12.64
C VAL A 311 12.76 -2.61 -12.01
N GLN A 312 13.85 -2.99 -12.69
CA GLN A 312 14.74 -4.08 -12.29
C GLN A 312 16.21 -3.65 -12.39
N PRO A 313 16.77 -2.95 -11.39
CA PRO A 313 18.11 -2.37 -11.44
C PRO A 313 19.23 -3.39 -11.28
N ILE A 314 18.90 -4.67 -11.11
CA ILE A 314 19.84 -5.79 -11.08
C ILE A 314 19.43 -6.79 -12.14
N VAL A 315 20.30 -7.05 -13.10
CA VAL A 315 20.02 -7.96 -14.21
C VAL A 315 21.10 -9.03 -14.33
N CYS A 316 20.75 -10.11 -15.02
CA CYS A 316 21.64 -11.15 -15.49
C CYS A 316 21.08 -11.71 -16.79
N GLU A 317 21.90 -12.39 -17.58
CA GLU A 317 21.53 -12.91 -18.90
C GLU A 317 20.30 -13.83 -18.80
N ALA A 318 20.27 -14.72 -17.81
CA ALA A 318 19.14 -15.63 -17.58
C ALA A 318 17.84 -14.88 -17.26
N GLY A 319 17.92 -13.80 -16.48
CA GLY A 319 16.77 -12.95 -16.14
C GLY A 319 16.26 -12.19 -17.36
N LEU A 320 17.15 -11.63 -18.17
CA LEU A 320 16.79 -10.95 -19.41
C LEU A 320 16.20 -11.92 -20.45
N GLY A 321 16.73 -13.15 -20.54
CA GLY A 321 16.16 -14.18 -21.39
C GLY A 321 14.73 -14.56 -20.98
N LYS A 322 14.44 -14.68 -19.68
CA LYS A 322 13.07 -14.91 -19.19
C LYS A 322 12.12 -13.73 -19.43
N HIS A 323 12.61 -12.50 -19.26
CA HIS A 323 11.75 -11.31 -19.37
C HIS A 323 11.49 -10.89 -20.82
N PHE A 324 12.53 -10.87 -21.66
CA PHE A 324 12.45 -10.40 -23.05
C PHE A 324 12.45 -11.52 -24.11
N GLY A 325 12.68 -12.78 -23.72
CA GLY A 325 12.84 -13.87 -24.68
C GLY A 325 14.17 -13.84 -25.44
N TRP A 326 15.15 -13.07 -24.96
CA TRP A 326 16.47 -12.96 -25.58
C TRP A 326 17.31 -14.21 -25.39
N ASP A 327 18.11 -14.57 -26.40
CA ASP A 327 19.19 -15.52 -26.21
C ASP A 327 20.34 -14.93 -25.38
N PHE A 328 21.26 -15.80 -24.95
CA PHE A 328 22.39 -15.40 -24.11
C PHE A 328 23.23 -14.29 -24.76
N PHE A 329 23.54 -14.39 -26.06
CA PHE A 329 24.41 -13.43 -26.74
C PHE A 329 23.76 -12.06 -26.85
N THR A 330 22.46 -12.01 -27.14
CA THR A 330 21.67 -10.79 -27.23
C THR A 330 21.64 -10.07 -25.87
N ALA A 331 21.34 -10.82 -24.80
CA ALA A 331 21.35 -10.28 -23.44
C ALA A 331 22.74 -9.79 -23.02
N HIS A 332 23.77 -10.61 -23.27
CA HIS A 332 25.14 -10.28 -22.90
C HIS A 332 25.67 -9.04 -23.65
N ASN A 333 25.39 -8.92 -24.95
CA ASN A 333 25.80 -7.75 -25.73
C ASN A 333 25.12 -6.46 -25.26
N ALA A 334 23.82 -6.51 -24.93
CA ALA A 334 23.12 -5.35 -24.37
C ALA A 334 23.70 -4.92 -23.01
N ILE A 335 24.05 -5.89 -22.16
CA ILE A 335 24.72 -5.64 -20.87
C ILE A 335 26.10 -5.00 -21.10
N LEU A 336 26.93 -5.58 -21.98
CA LEU A 336 28.27 -5.04 -22.29
C LEU A 336 28.22 -3.61 -22.82
N GLU A 337 27.22 -3.29 -23.64
CA GLU A 337 27.04 -1.93 -24.16
C GLU A 337 26.80 -0.92 -23.02
N LEU A 338 25.97 -1.28 -22.04
CA LEU A 338 25.72 -0.45 -20.85
C LEU A 338 26.90 -0.42 -19.86
N ILE A 339 27.72 -1.47 -19.80
CA ILE A 339 28.99 -1.46 -19.05
C ILE A 339 29.98 -0.48 -19.70
N ASN A 340 30.10 -0.48 -21.03
CA ASN A 340 31.03 0.38 -21.77
C ASN A 340 30.76 1.89 -21.63
N VAL A 341 29.56 2.25 -21.17
CA VAL A 341 29.16 3.63 -20.83
C VAL A 341 29.09 3.88 -19.32
N ASN A 342 29.53 2.92 -18.50
CA ASN A 342 29.52 2.97 -17.03
C ASN A 342 28.11 3.19 -16.45
N ILE A 343 27.09 2.57 -17.05
CA ILE A 343 25.72 2.52 -16.50
C ILE A 343 25.53 1.27 -15.65
N LEU A 344 26.13 0.14 -16.08
CA LEU A 344 26.10 -1.13 -15.35
C LEU A 344 27.49 -1.48 -14.81
N GLU A 345 27.52 -2.07 -13.61
CA GLU A 345 28.71 -2.63 -12.99
C GLU A 345 28.53 -4.12 -12.71
N ALA A 346 29.57 -4.91 -12.98
CA ALA A 346 29.56 -6.36 -12.77
C ALA A 346 29.99 -6.72 -11.35
N HIS A 347 29.19 -7.53 -10.65
CA HIS A 347 29.48 -7.98 -9.30
C HIS A 347 29.33 -9.48 -9.17
N LYS A 348 30.33 -10.13 -8.54
CA LYS A 348 30.21 -11.53 -8.09
C LYS A 348 29.42 -11.56 -6.79
N ILE A 349 28.41 -12.41 -6.73
CA ILE A 349 27.65 -12.66 -5.50
C ILE A 349 28.08 -13.99 -4.87
N ARG A 350 27.92 -14.09 -3.55
CA ARG A 350 28.28 -15.30 -2.79
C ARG A 350 27.31 -16.45 -3.02
N GLN A 351 26.04 -16.14 -3.27
CA GLN A 351 24.98 -17.13 -3.45
C GLN A 351 24.00 -16.66 -4.54
N PRO A 352 23.73 -17.48 -5.56
CA PRO A 352 24.37 -18.78 -5.83
C PRO A 352 25.86 -18.63 -6.19
N GLU A 353 26.64 -19.68 -5.93
CA GLU A 353 28.09 -19.66 -6.13
C GLU A 353 28.46 -19.40 -7.59
N GLY A 354 29.43 -18.52 -7.82
CA GLY A 354 29.90 -18.17 -9.17
C GLY A 354 28.97 -17.24 -9.96
N ALA A 355 27.82 -16.86 -9.41
CA ALA A 355 26.90 -15.97 -10.09
C ALA A 355 27.44 -14.54 -10.20
N ILE A 356 27.23 -13.95 -11.38
CA ILE A 356 27.52 -12.55 -11.68
C ILE A 356 26.19 -11.84 -11.89
N ILE A 357 26.06 -10.68 -11.26
CA ILE A 357 24.97 -9.75 -11.51
C ILE A 357 25.53 -8.46 -12.10
N TYR A 358 24.67 -7.73 -12.78
CA TYR A 358 24.96 -6.40 -13.29
C TYR A 358 23.98 -5.43 -12.67
N ASP A 359 24.49 -4.45 -11.92
CA ASP A 359 23.63 -3.48 -11.25
C ASP A 359 23.85 -2.04 -11.73
N CYS A 360 22.82 -1.22 -11.55
CA CYS A 360 22.85 0.19 -11.88
C CYS A 360 22.87 1.05 -10.61
N ALA A 361 24.06 1.51 -10.22
CA ALA A 361 24.25 2.32 -9.02
C ALA A 361 23.46 3.64 -9.05
N ILE A 362 23.31 4.27 -10.23
CA ILE A 362 22.56 5.51 -10.42
C ILE A 362 21.08 5.31 -10.07
N ILE A 363 20.48 4.21 -10.54
CA ILE A 363 19.08 3.90 -10.26
C ILE A 363 18.89 3.55 -8.78
N PHE A 364 19.83 2.81 -8.17
CA PHE A 364 19.78 2.57 -6.72
C PHE A 364 19.88 3.84 -5.89
N SER A 365 20.77 4.77 -6.27
CA SER A 365 20.87 6.10 -5.65
C SER A 365 19.56 6.88 -5.79
N THR A 366 18.96 6.86 -6.99
CA THR A 366 17.67 7.49 -7.25
C THR A 366 16.55 6.87 -6.41
N TRP A 367 16.45 5.54 -6.36
CA TRP A 367 15.51 4.82 -5.50
C TRP A 367 15.72 5.12 -4.02
N GLN A 368 16.96 5.30 -3.56
CA GLN A 368 17.23 5.70 -2.18
C GLN A 368 16.68 7.10 -1.89
N LYS A 369 16.93 8.08 -2.77
CA LYS A 369 16.34 9.43 -2.65
C LYS A 369 14.80 9.39 -2.60
N LEU A 370 14.17 8.53 -3.41
CA LEU A 370 12.72 8.32 -3.38
C LEU A 370 12.24 7.75 -2.04
N ASP A 371 12.97 6.77 -1.48
CA ASP A 371 12.66 6.21 -0.16
C ASP A 371 12.85 7.26 0.95
N ASP A 372 13.87 8.11 0.84
CA ASP A 372 14.15 9.19 1.79
C ASP A 372 13.04 10.24 1.81
N GLU A 373 12.51 10.65 0.65
CA GLU A 373 11.40 11.62 0.55
C GLU A 373 10.13 11.18 1.30
N ILE A 374 9.85 9.88 1.34
CA ILE A 374 8.68 9.33 2.03
C ILE A 374 8.89 9.35 3.55
N VAL A 375 10.13 9.22 4.00
CA VAL A 375 10.49 9.03 5.41
C VAL A 375 10.92 10.33 6.08
N GLN A 376 11.39 11.31 5.30
CA GLN A 376 11.70 12.65 5.78
C GLN A 376 10.50 13.16 6.59
N LYS A 377 10.74 13.55 7.85
CA LYS A 377 9.69 14.18 8.64
C LYS A 377 9.27 15.42 7.88
N VAL A 378 7.97 15.55 7.61
CA VAL A 378 7.38 16.83 7.20
C VAL A 378 7.72 17.80 8.32
N GLU A 379 8.75 18.62 8.11
CA GLU A 379 8.99 19.76 8.98
C GLU A 379 7.71 20.59 8.91
N ALA A 380 7.15 20.90 10.08
CA ALA A 380 6.08 21.86 10.13
C ALA A 380 6.66 23.15 9.57
N SER A 381 6.31 23.49 8.33
CA SER A 381 6.48 24.85 7.82
C SER A 381 5.64 25.71 8.75
N ALA A 382 6.30 26.31 9.74
CA ALA A 382 5.73 27.36 10.56
C ALA A 382 5.41 28.52 9.62
N ALA A 383 4.12 28.76 9.40
CA ALA A 383 3.55 30.03 9.00
C ALA A 383 2.14 30.11 9.58
#